data_AF-A0A0Q8NDS5-F1
#
_entry.id   AF-A0A0Q8NDS5-F1
#
_cell.length_a   1.000
_cell.length_b   1.000
_cell.length_c   1.000
_cell.angle_alpha   90.00
_cell.angle_beta   90.00
_cell.angle_gamma   90.00
#
_symmetry.space_group_name_H-M   'P 1'
#
loop_
_entity.id
_entity.type
_entity.pdbx_description
1 polymer ?
#
loop_
_entity_poly.entity_id
_entity_poly.type
_entity_poly.pdbx_seq_one_letter_code
_entity_poly.pdbx_strand_id
1 'polypeptide(L)'
;MKKTTLLLFFLISVFYGYSQQKFKITYEQLKEYEGIYEYENNTTLQIAASPKDTILYAIINESKYSLKPHEKDIFLNMSKEKVTFIRNNTAAITGYTSDGKTFKLISKKVVFPKEMWYPRLNASKDYKYVYQQPKKDLDGLVTGNLDQSGLDKALLNEMMQKIVNGTYPNVHSVLIIKDGKLVFEEYFYEYNKTKLHEIRSATKSFVSALTGIAIDKGFIKSKNETVLSYFPDYTFKNLTSDKRQITIENLLTNQSGLDCDVSNPKSVGNETTMNYSDDWIQFTLDLPMIDVPGGKGMYCSGNPITLGKIIERATKMPLPEFAKQTLFKDLDIKNFKWNFKPDASSAETFCQVYLNSRDMAKLGMLYLNKGVWNGKQVISKDWVQESLTKHSVVQGVNYGYLWWLKYLNVDGVRYDGKAAQGNGGQKIYIWEDQNMITVITGGNYNSQSPSDELIQKYILPSFNKKSKE
;
A
#
# COMPACT_ATOMS: atom_id res chain seq x y z
N MET A 1 -66.51 -8.97 30.77
CA MET A 1 -65.45 -9.40 29.84
C MET A 1 -64.16 -8.64 30.16
N LYS A 2 -63.06 -9.40 30.21
CA LYS A 2 -61.76 -9.15 30.87
C LYS A 2 -61.15 -7.74 30.70
N LYS A 3 -60.91 -7.09 31.84
CA LYS A 3 -59.72 -6.24 32.10
C LYS A 3 -58.56 -7.17 32.48
N THR A 4 -57.34 -6.93 32.02
CA THR A 4 -56.17 -7.66 32.52
C THR A 4 -54.97 -6.72 32.70
N THR A 5 -54.81 -6.40 33.99
CA THR A 5 -53.66 -6.03 34.81
C THR A 5 -52.26 -6.06 34.17
N LEU A 6 -51.58 -4.92 34.33
CA LEU A 6 -50.15 -4.68 34.24
C LEU A 6 -49.42 -5.39 35.39
N LEU A 7 -48.48 -6.31 35.10
CA LEU A 7 -47.55 -6.84 36.10
C LEU A 7 -46.12 -6.46 35.71
N LEU A 8 -45.51 -5.62 36.55
CA LEU A 8 -44.07 -5.43 36.63
C LEU A 8 -43.43 -6.74 37.10
N PHE A 9 -42.50 -7.28 36.31
CA PHE A 9 -41.47 -8.19 36.81
C PHE A 9 -40.11 -7.54 36.61
N PHE A 10 -39.49 -7.13 37.72
CA PHE A 10 -38.06 -6.89 37.81
C PHE A 10 -37.36 -8.25 37.63
N LEU A 11 -36.78 -8.49 36.45
CA LEU A 11 -35.75 -9.51 36.29
C LEU A 11 -34.39 -8.81 36.41
N ILE A 12 -33.79 -9.00 37.58
CA ILE A 12 -32.37 -8.75 37.81
C ILE A 12 -31.62 -9.72 36.89
N SER A 13 -31.26 -9.26 35.70
CA SER A 13 -30.26 -9.94 34.88
C SER A 13 -28.90 -9.68 35.53
N VAL A 14 -28.48 -10.62 36.37
CA VAL A 14 -27.11 -10.75 36.85
C VAL A 14 -26.20 -10.77 35.62
N PHE A 15 -25.46 -9.69 35.41
CA PHE A 15 -24.33 -9.68 34.49
C PHE A 15 -23.28 -10.65 35.06
N TYR A 16 -23.32 -11.92 34.63
CA TYR A 16 -22.10 -12.71 34.57
C TYR A 16 -21.27 -12.16 33.41
N GLY A 17 -20.56 -11.07 33.69
CA GLY A 17 -19.38 -10.71 32.93
C GLY A 17 -18.35 -11.81 33.16
N TYR A 18 -18.42 -12.89 32.40
CA TYR A 18 -17.27 -13.75 32.17
C TYR A 18 -16.26 -12.91 31.40
N SER A 19 -15.41 -12.19 32.14
CA SER A 19 -14.12 -11.78 31.65
C SER A 19 -13.39 -13.05 31.25
N GLN A 20 -13.40 -13.39 29.95
CA GLN A 20 -12.54 -14.44 29.42
C GLN A 20 -11.11 -14.03 29.80
N GLN A 21 -10.53 -14.75 30.76
CA GLN A 21 -9.17 -14.54 31.18
C GLN A 21 -8.28 -14.73 29.95
N LYS A 22 -7.67 -13.64 29.46
CA LYS A 22 -6.76 -13.71 28.31
C LYS A 22 -5.68 -14.74 28.61
N PHE A 23 -5.54 -15.73 27.73
CA PHE A 23 -4.46 -16.70 27.80
C PHE A 23 -3.12 -15.96 27.88
N LYS A 24 -2.33 -16.29 28.92
CA LYS A 24 -1.02 -15.67 29.16
C LYS A 24 0.07 -16.59 28.65
N ILE A 25 0.99 -16.02 27.88
CA ILE A 25 2.17 -16.70 27.34
C ILE A 25 3.36 -15.75 27.43
N THR A 26 4.56 -16.25 27.73
CA THR A 26 5.79 -15.45 27.81
C THR A 26 6.48 -15.34 26.46
N TYR A 27 7.37 -14.36 26.30
CA TYR A 27 8.17 -14.23 25.08
C TYR A 27 9.02 -15.49 24.83
N GLU A 28 9.62 -16.06 25.88
CA GLU A 28 10.42 -17.29 25.82
C GLU A 28 9.59 -18.49 25.35
N GLN A 29 8.32 -18.58 25.77
CA GLN A 29 7.39 -19.60 25.28
C GLN A 29 7.00 -19.38 23.82
N LEU A 30 6.85 -18.11 23.38
CA LEU A 30 6.56 -17.80 21.97
C LEU A 30 7.72 -18.21 21.04
N LYS A 31 8.96 -18.21 21.54
CA LYS A 31 10.10 -18.66 20.75
C LYS A 31 10.01 -20.13 20.30
N GLU A 32 9.23 -20.95 20.99
CA GLU A 32 8.98 -22.34 20.56
C GLU A 32 8.34 -22.43 19.17
N TYR A 33 7.59 -21.41 18.76
CA TYR A 33 6.87 -21.37 17.49
C TYR A 33 7.69 -20.76 16.36
N GLU A 34 8.86 -20.21 16.65
CA GLU A 34 9.71 -19.58 15.63
C GLU A 34 10.16 -20.57 14.56
N GLY A 35 10.22 -20.13 13.30
CA GLY A 35 10.70 -20.96 12.21
C GLY A 35 10.16 -20.55 10.84
N ILE A 36 10.57 -21.31 9.83
CA ILE A 36 10.09 -21.24 8.45
C ILE A 36 9.10 -22.37 8.26
N TYR A 37 7.90 -22.07 7.79
CA TYR A 37 6.82 -23.02 7.55
C TYR A 37 6.44 -23.00 6.07
N GLU A 38 5.89 -24.11 5.59
CA GLU A 38 5.13 -24.14 4.35
C GLU A 38 4.01 -23.11 4.42
N TYR A 39 3.68 -22.53 3.27
CA TYR A 39 2.53 -21.67 3.10
C TYR A 39 1.86 -21.98 1.76
N GLU A 40 0.76 -21.30 1.47
CA GLU A 40 -0.04 -21.55 0.27
C GLU A 40 0.79 -21.45 -1.02
N ASN A 41 0.36 -22.20 -2.05
CA ASN A 41 0.97 -22.23 -3.38
C ASN A 41 2.42 -22.75 -3.49
N ASN A 42 2.95 -23.39 -2.43
CA ASN A 42 4.36 -23.81 -2.29
C ASN A 42 5.31 -22.66 -1.93
N THR A 43 4.79 -21.55 -1.40
CA THR A 43 5.59 -20.53 -0.72
C THR A 43 6.00 -20.95 0.69
N THR A 44 6.68 -20.04 1.38
CA THR A 44 7.00 -20.15 2.80
C THR A 44 6.55 -18.91 3.55
N LEU A 45 6.20 -19.07 4.83
CA LEU A 45 6.11 -17.97 5.78
C LEU A 45 7.12 -18.14 6.91
N GLN A 46 7.50 -17.04 7.55
CA GLN A 46 8.28 -17.09 8.79
C GLN A 46 7.38 -16.77 9.97
N ILE A 47 7.53 -17.49 11.09
CA ILE A 47 6.91 -17.16 12.36
C ILE A 47 8.00 -16.61 13.28
N ALA A 48 7.78 -15.41 13.82
CA ALA A 48 8.74 -14.73 14.70
C ALA A 48 8.07 -14.28 16.00
N ALA A 49 8.74 -14.44 17.14
CA ALA A 49 8.26 -13.91 18.41
C ALA A 49 8.73 -12.46 18.59
N SER A 50 7.80 -11.56 18.91
CA SER A 50 8.12 -10.17 19.17
C SER A 50 8.52 -9.97 20.65
N PRO A 51 9.75 -9.50 20.93
CA PRO A 51 10.16 -9.12 22.27
C PRO A 51 9.53 -7.82 22.77
N LYS A 52 8.81 -7.08 21.89
CA LYS A 52 8.25 -5.77 22.19
C LYS A 52 6.87 -5.85 22.84
N ASP A 53 6.03 -6.75 22.36
CA ASP A 53 4.62 -6.84 22.74
C ASP A 53 4.15 -8.26 23.06
N THR A 54 5.06 -9.24 23.05
CA THR A 54 4.78 -10.64 23.40
C THR A 54 3.67 -11.22 22.49
N ILE A 55 3.83 -11.00 21.19
CA ILE A 55 2.93 -11.49 20.13
C ILE A 55 3.76 -12.31 19.12
N LEU A 56 3.14 -13.33 18.50
CA LEU A 56 3.72 -13.99 17.32
C LEU A 56 3.37 -13.22 16.06
N TYR A 57 4.30 -13.16 15.12
CA TYR A 57 4.06 -12.58 13.80
C TYR A 57 4.31 -13.61 12.71
N ALA A 58 3.33 -13.81 11.83
CA ALA A 58 3.56 -14.40 10.53
C ALA A 58 4.14 -13.34 9.60
N ILE A 59 5.25 -13.66 8.96
CA ILE A 59 5.99 -12.77 8.07
C ILE A 59 5.96 -13.37 6.68
N ILE A 60 5.27 -12.69 5.77
CA ILE A 60 5.08 -13.11 4.39
C ILE A 60 5.55 -11.93 3.52
N ASN A 61 6.55 -12.13 2.66
CA ASN A 61 7.14 -11.07 1.84
C ASN A 61 7.44 -9.79 2.66
N GLU A 62 8.20 -9.93 3.76
CA GLU A 62 8.56 -8.87 4.74
C GLU A 62 7.37 -8.22 5.48
N SER A 63 6.14 -8.60 5.17
CA SER A 63 4.92 -8.06 5.76
C SER A 63 4.59 -8.82 7.05
N LYS A 64 4.43 -8.09 8.16
CA LYS A 64 4.21 -8.67 9.50
C LYS A 64 2.72 -8.73 9.82
N TYR A 65 2.21 -9.92 10.13
CA TYR A 65 0.81 -10.19 10.46
C TYR A 65 0.68 -10.77 11.86
N SER A 66 -0.04 -10.11 12.76
CA SER A 66 -0.12 -10.54 14.16
C SER A 66 -0.92 -11.83 14.32
N LEU A 67 -0.38 -12.76 15.10
CA LEU A 67 -1.02 -13.96 15.62
C LEU A 67 -1.18 -13.79 17.14
N LYS A 68 -2.40 -13.48 17.59
CA LYS A 68 -2.69 -13.20 19.00
C LYS A 68 -2.91 -14.51 19.76
N PRO A 69 -2.22 -14.73 20.90
CA PRO A 69 -2.44 -15.91 21.72
C PRO A 69 -3.91 -16.04 22.16
N HIS A 70 -4.47 -17.24 22.06
CA HIS A 70 -5.86 -17.51 22.44
C HIS A 70 -5.98 -18.67 23.42
N GLU A 71 -5.36 -19.80 23.10
CA GLU A 71 -5.25 -20.98 23.97
C GLU A 71 -3.87 -21.61 23.73
N LYS A 72 -3.55 -22.70 24.45
CA LYS A 72 -2.32 -23.45 24.20
C LYS A 72 -2.29 -23.90 22.73
N ASP A 73 -1.20 -23.56 22.03
CA ASP A 73 -0.98 -23.85 20.61
C ASP A 73 -2.03 -23.25 19.64
N ILE A 74 -2.98 -22.42 20.11
CA ILE A 74 -3.99 -21.76 19.27
C ILE A 74 -3.82 -20.25 19.32
N PHE A 75 -3.65 -19.66 18.14
CA PHE A 75 -3.54 -18.22 17.93
C PHE A 75 -4.66 -17.73 17.03
N LEU A 76 -5.01 -16.45 17.14
CA LEU A 76 -5.96 -15.79 16.25
C LEU A 76 -5.21 -14.90 15.26
N ASN A 77 -5.48 -15.06 13.98
CA ASN A 77 -5.00 -14.13 12.96
C ASN A 77 -5.74 -12.78 13.04
N MET A 78 -5.44 -11.86 12.13
CA MET A 78 -6.06 -10.53 12.12
C MET A 78 -7.58 -10.56 11.81
N SER A 79 -8.05 -11.59 11.13
CA SER A 79 -9.46 -11.88 10.86
C SER A 79 -10.17 -12.60 12.00
N LYS A 80 -9.47 -12.85 13.12
CA LYS A 80 -9.93 -13.64 14.28
C LYS A 80 -10.18 -15.13 13.97
N GLU A 81 -9.55 -15.65 12.93
CA GLU A 81 -9.59 -17.07 12.60
C GLU A 81 -8.49 -17.82 13.35
N LYS A 82 -8.75 -19.09 13.66
CA LYS A 82 -7.80 -19.92 14.43
C LYS A 82 -6.65 -20.40 13.55
N VAL A 83 -5.44 -20.22 14.06
CA VAL A 83 -4.20 -20.84 13.60
C VAL A 83 -3.73 -21.78 14.70
N THR A 84 -3.75 -23.10 14.44
CA THR A 84 -3.46 -24.11 15.46
C THR A 84 -2.13 -24.78 15.17
N PHE A 85 -1.14 -24.61 16.03
CA PHE A 85 0.15 -25.28 15.90
C PHE A 85 0.06 -26.74 16.29
N ILE A 86 0.80 -27.58 15.56
CA ILE A 86 0.80 -29.04 15.72
C ILE A 86 2.09 -29.45 16.40
N ARG A 87 1.99 -30.34 17.38
CA ARG A 87 3.13 -30.96 18.07
C ARG A 87 3.24 -32.44 17.75
N ASN A 88 4.47 -32.96 17.71
CA ASN A 88 4.72 -34.41 17.68
C ASN A 88 4.65 -35.01 19.10
N ASN A 89 4.92 -36.32 19.19
CA ASN A 89 4.98 -37.09 20.44
C ASN A 89 6.07 -36.61 21.42
N THR A 90 7.09 -35.90 20.96
CA THR A 90 8.12 -35.28 21.82
C THR A 90 7.77 -33.83 22.21
N ALA A 91 6.52 -33.41 21.99
CA ALA A 91 6.00 -32.05 22.22
C ALA A 91 6.67 -30.94 21.37
N ALA A 92 7.43 -31.28 20.32
CA ALA A 92 8.05 -30.31 19.43
C ALA A 92 7.06 -29.84 18.34
N ILE A 93 7.08 -28.56 18.01
CA ILE A 93 6.27 -27.99 16.91
C ILE A 93 6.71 -28.61 15.57
N THR A 94 5.75 -29.15 14.82
CA THR A 94 5.99 -29.75 13.49
C THR A 94 5.25 -29.06 12.35
N GLY A 95 4.36 -28.12 12.66
CA GLY A 95 3.55 -27.43 11.66
C GLY A 95 2.42 -26.64 12.28
N TYR A 96 1.46 -26.23 11.46
CA TYR A 96 0.23 -25.59 11.90
C TYR A 96 -0.94 -25.93 10.97
N THR A 97 -2.17 -25.69 11.44
CA THR A 97 -3.38 -25.69 10.63
C THR A 97 -3.99 -24.30 10.56
N SER A 98 -4.52 -23.95 9.38
CA SER A 98 -5.26 -22.72 9.14
C SER A 98 -6.21 -22.95 7.97
N ASP A 99 -7.45 -22.45 8.08
CA ASP A 99 -8.50 -22.62 7.06
C ASP A 99 -8.66 -24.07 6.56
N GLY A 100 -8.68 -25.03 7.50
CA GLY A 100 -8.81 -26.45 7.19
C GLY A 100 -7.60 -27.11 6.50
N LYS A 101 -6.56 -26.35 6.15
CA LYS A 101 -5.31 -26.86 5.56
C LYS A 101 -4.24 -27.06 6.63
N THR A 102 -3.30 -27.97 6.36
CA THR A 102 -2.16 -28.27 7.23
C THR A 102 -0.86 -27.93 6.52
N PHE A 103 0.05 -27.25 7.21
CA PHE A 103 1.33 -26.78 6.70
C PHE A 103 2.46 -27.24 7.62
N LYS A 104 3.56 -27.74 7.05
CA LYS A 104 4.69 -28.28 7.81
C LYS A 104 5.69 -27.20 8.20
N LEU A 105 6.36 -27.40 9.32
CA LEU A 105 7.58 -26.68 9.67
C LEU A 105 8.72 -27.18 8.76
N ILE A 106 9.35 -26.25 8.05
CA ILE A 106 10.49 -26.52 7.16
C ILE A 106 11.80 -26.42 7.94
N SER A 107 11.97 -25.37 8.75
CA SER A 107 13.23 -25.14 9.47
C SER A 107 13.04 -24.30 10.72
N LYS A 108 13.70 -24.68 11.82
CA LYS A 108 13.89 -23.83 13.02
C LYS A 108 15.09 -22.89 12.90
N LYS A 109 15.96 -23.10 11.91
CA LYS A 109 17.19 -22.30 11.72
C LYS A 109 16.86 -21.03 10.95
N VAL A 110 16.35 -20.03 11.65
CA VAL A 110 16.08 -18.69 11.12
C VAL A 110 16.61 -17.64 12.09
N VAL A 111 17.12 -16.53 11.56
CA VAL A 111 17.62 -15.42 12.36
C VAL A 111 16.72 -14.21 12.12
N PHE A 112 16.12 -13.72 13.19
CA PHE A 112 15.30 -12.51 13.17
C PHE A 112 16.14 -11.31 13.65
N PRO A 113 16.41 -10.32 12.79
CA PRO A 113 17.16 -9.12 13.18
C PRO A 113 16.44 -8.37 14.30
N LYS A 114 17.15 -7.84 15.29
CA LYS A 114 16.50 -7.10 16.38
C LYS A 114 15.87 -5.80 15.88
N GLU A 115 16.47 -5.21 14.85
CA GLU A 115 16.07 -3.98 14.17
C GLU A 115 14.62 -4.04 13.69
N MET A 116 14.11 -5.24 13.43
CA MET A 116 12.73 -5.43 12.97
C MET A 116 11.67 -5.07 14.00
N TRP A 117 12.02 -5.01 15.29
CA TRP A 117 11.05 -4.78 16.37
C TRP A 117 11.04 -3.34 16.84
N TYR A 118 12.14 -2.62 16.64
CA TYR A 118 12.36 -1.30 17.24
C TYR A 118 12.66 -0.26 16.16
N PRO A 119 11.95 0.89 16.15
CA PRO A 119 12.23 1.97 15.20
C PRO A 119 13.70 2.41 15.20
N ARG A 120 14.34 2.43 16.38
CA ARG A 120 15.79 2.60 16.56
C ARG A 120 16.26 1.72 17.72
N LEU A 121 17.23 0.83 17.48
CA LEU A 121 17.70 -0.14 18.49
C LEU A 121 18.21 0.47 19.80
N ASN A 122 18.90 1.62 19.71
CA ASN A 122 19.57 2.25 20.84
C ASN A 122 18.87 3.53 21.31
N ALA A 123 17.59 3.71 21.02
CA ALA A 123 16.84 4.81 21.59
C ALA A 123 16.64 4.54 23.09
N SER A 124 17.41 5.24 23.95
CA SER A 124 17.18 5.25 25.38
C SER A 124 15.87 5.96 25.71
N LYS A 125 15.36 5.84 26.94
CA LYS A 125 14.20 6.61 27.41
C LYS A 125 14.39 8.13 27.26
N ASP A 126 15.65 8.59 27.24
CA ASP A 126 16.03 10.00 27.08
C ASP A 126 16.41 10.36 25.64
N TYR A 127 16.06 9.52 24.66
CA TYR A 127 16.33 9.80 23.25
C TYR A 127 15.76 11.16 22.86
N LYS A 128 16.62 12.00 22.29
CA LYS A 128 16.24 13.29 21.70
C LYS A 128 16.60 13.28 20.23
N TYR A 129 15.59 13.30 19.38
CA TYR A 129 15.77 13.49 17.96
C TYR A 129 16.45 14.84 17.69
N VAL A 130 17.51 14.80 16.89
CA VAL A 130 18.21 15.97 16.36
C VAL A 130 18.16 15.87 14.86
N TYR A 131 17.54 16.86 14.23
CA TYR A 131 17.45 16.96 12.78
C TYR A 131 18.85 16.90 12.14
N GLN A 132 18.96 16.10 11.08
CA GLN A 132 20.10 16.09 10.19
C GLN A 132 19.66 16.46 8.79
N GLN A 133 20.43 17.34 8.14
CA GLN A 133 20.18 17.68 6.75
C GLN A 133 20.30 16.44 5.86
N PRO A 134 19.33 16.16 4.97
CA PRO A 134 19.43 15.06 4.02
C PRO A 134 20.73 15.13 3.22
N LYS A 135 21.43 14.01 3.12
CA LYS A 135 22.70 13.94 2.39
C LYS A 135 22.44 13.98 0.89
N LYS A 136 23.15 14.85 0.17
CA LYS A 136 23.18 14.83 -1.29
C LYS A 136 23.68 13.46 -1.77
N ASP A 137 23.04 12.93 -2.79
CA ASP A 137 23.40 11.66 -3.42
C ASP A 137 23.42 11.82 -4.95
N LEU A 138 23.86 10.79 -5.65
CA LEU A 138 23.88 10.73 -7.12
C LEU A 138 22.59 10.10 -7.65
N ASP A 139 21.44 10.58 -7.16
CA ASP A 139 20.09 10.12 -7.51
C ASP A 139 19.24 11.22 -8.18
N GLY A 140 19.82 12.40 -8.43
CA GLY A 140 19.16 13.54 -9.06
C GLY A 140 18.31 14.41 -8.13
N LEU A 141 18.08 14.03 -6.87
CA LEU A 141 17.37 14.89 -5.92
C LEU A 141 18.30 15.97 -5.37
N VAL A 142 17.83 17.22 -5.42
CA VAL A 142 18.48 18.33 -4.72
C VAL A 142 18.11 18.25 -3.24
N THR A 143 19.10 18.33 -2.35
CA THR A 143 18.88 18.38 -0.90
C THR A 143 18.91 19.80 -0.39
N GLY A 144 18.06 20.11 0.59
CA GLY A 144 17.99 21.42 1.25
C GLY A 144 18.02 21.28 2.77
N ASN A 145 18.11 22.40 3.46
CA ASN A 145 18.08 22.45 4.92
C ASN A 145 16.66 22.81 5.40
N LEU A 146 16.15 22.08 6.40
CA LEU A 146 14.84 22.30 7.00
C LEU A 146 14.69 23.71 7.59
N ASP A 147 15.75 24.25 8.18
CA ASP A 147 15.74 25.61 8.75
C ASP A 147 15.50 26.69 7.68
N GLN A 148 15.70 26.36 6.39
CA GLN A 148 15.47 27.24 5.24
C GLN A 148 14.18 26.92 4.46
N SER A 149 13.40 25.93 4.88
CA SER A 149 12.24 25.45 4.11
C SER A 149 10.91 26.09 4.52
N GLY A 150 10.91 26.91 5.57
CA GLY A 150 9.69 27.48 6.15
C GLY A 150 8.85 26.51 6.98
N LEU A 151 9.33 25.28 7.23
CA LEU A 151 8.63 24.29 8.05
C LEU A 151 9.02 24.41 9.53
N ASP A 152 8.05 24.26 10.44
CA ASP A 152 8.28 24.20 11.88
C ASP A 152 9.05 22.93 12.27
N LYS A 153 10.37 23.09 12.43
CA LYS A 153 11.29 22.04 12.88
C LYS A 153 10.95 21.46 14.25
N ALA A 154 10.39 22.24 15.18
CA ALA A 154 10.04 21.72 16.50
C ALA A 154 8.91 20.69 16.40
N LEU A 155 7.93 20.96 15.54
CA LEU A 155 6.81 20.06 15.30
C LEU A 155 7.24 18.77 14.61
N LEU A 156 8.14 18.85 13.62
CA LEU A 156 8.71 17.66 12.99
C LEU A 156 9.61 16.87 13.95
N ASN A 157 10.33 17.54 14.85
CA ASN A 157 11.08 16.86 15.90
C ASN A 157 10.15 16.09 16.85
N GLU A 158 8.99 16.67 17.23
CA GLU A 158 8.00 15.98 18.05
C GLU A 158 7.48 14.72 17.36
N MET A 159 7.14 14.82 16.07
CA MET A 159 6.71 13.68 15.25
C MET A 159 7.73 12.54 15.33
N MET A 160 9.01 12.85 15.16
CA MET A 160 10.09 11.88 15.21
C MET A 160 10.22 11.22 16.58
N GLN A 161 10.09 12.00 17.65
CA GLN A 161 10.10 11.47 19.02
C GLN A 161 8.96 10.48 19.24
N LYS A 162 7.76 10.78 18.74
CA LYS A 162 6.60 9.87 18.84
C LYS A 162 6.79 8.59 18.04
N ILE A 163 7.37 8.67 16.84
CA ILE A 163 7.68 7.48 16.04
C ILE A 163 8.74 6.61 16.76
N VAL A 164 9.85 7.21 17.22
CA VAL A 164 10.93 6.47 17.88
C VAL A 164 10.47 5.82 19.19
N ASN A 165 9.62 6.51 19.97
CA ASN A 165 9.02 5.98 21.19
C ASN A 165 7.93 4.91 20.93
N GLY A 166 7.62 4.63 19.66
CA GLY A 166 6.69 3.58 19.27
C GLY A 166 5.21 3.96 19.36
N THR A 167 4.88 5.24 19.53
CA THR A 167 3.48 5.73 19.45
C THR A 167 2.89 5.47 18.07
N TYR A 168 3.73 5.57 17.02
CA TYR A 168 3.37 5.31 15.64
C TYR A 168 4.15 4.10 15.12
N PRO A 169 3.63 2.87 15.30
CA PRO A 169 4.33 1.65 14.93
C PRO A 169 4.41 1.47 13.40
N ASN A 170 5.43 0.73 12.97
CA ASN A 170 5.65 0.29 11.58
C ASN A 170 5.65 1.43 10.56
N VAL A 171 6.12 2.62 10.95
CA VAL A 171 6.56 3.66 10.02
C VAL A 171 8.00 3.32 9.65
N HIS A 172 8.29 3.18 8.36
CA HIS A 172 9.59 2.74 7.87
C HIS A 172 10.44 3.88 7.31
N SER A 173 9.80 4.91 6.73
CA SER A 173 10.48 6.15 6.35
C SER A 173 9.54 7.35 6.35
N VAL A 174 10.09 8.55 6.55
CA VAL A 174 9.40 9.83 6.32
C VAL A 174 10.32 10.77 5.54
N LEU A 175 9.89 11.19 4.36
CA LEU A 175 10.58 12.17 3.54
C LEU A 175 9.65 13.36 3.28
N ILE A 176 10.22 14.57 3.30
CA ILE A 176 9.53 15.81 2.93
C ILE A 176 10.40 16.55 1.92
N ILE A 177 9.82 16.80 0.74
CA ILE A 177 10.38 17.69 -0.25
C ILE A 177 9.60 19.00 -0.21
N LYS A 178 10.30 20.12 -0.13
CA LYS A 178 9.73 21.46 -0.12
C LYS A 178 10.50 22.33 -1.10
N ASP A 179 9.78 23.04 -1.97
CA ASP A 179 10.35 23.91 -3.00
C ASP A 179 11.44 23.22 -3.84
N GLY A 180 11.12 21.99 -4.26
CA GLY A 180 11.99 21.16 -5.09
C GLY A 180 13.22 20.58 -4.39
N LYS A 181 13.35 20.74 -3.06
CA LYS A 181 14.48 20.23 -2.28
C LYS A 181 14.03 19.20 -1.24
N LEU A 182 14.72 18.07 -1.15
CA LEU A 182 14.58 17.13 -0.03
C LEU A 182 15.13 17.78 1.24
N VAL A 183 14.23 18.19 2.14
CA VAL A 183 14.58 18.95 3.36
C VAL A 183 14.47 18.11 4.62
N PHE A 184 13.74 17.00 4.57
CA PHE A 184 13.58 16.06 5.69
C PHE A 184 13.64 14.63 5.16
N GLU A 185 14.42 13.76 5.81
CA GLU A 185 14.60 12.37 5.42
C GLU A 185 14.97 11.52 6.63
N GLU A 186 14.11 10.60 7.02
CA GLU A 186 14.36 9.71 8.14
C GLU A 186 13.88 8.28 7.84
N TYR A 187 14.60 7.31 8.39
CA TYR A 187 14.34 5.87 8.24
C TYR A 187 14.32 5.17 9.60
N PHE A 188 13.57 4.08 9.70
CA PHE A 188 13.35 3.36 10.95
C PHE A 188 13.41 1.85 10.74
N TYR A 189 13.54 1.11 11.84
CA TYR A 189 13.65 -0.35 11.83
C TYR A 189 14.86 -0.80 10.99
N GLU A 190 14.74 -1.87 10.21
CA GLU A 190 15.77 -2.33 9.28
C GLU A 190 15.80 -1.56 7.94
N TYR A 191 15.01 -0.49 7.80
CA TYR A 191 14.94 0.30 6.56
C TYR A 191 15.96 1.42 6.52
N ASN A 192 16.37 1.76 5.29
CA ASN A 192 17.34 2.80 4.99
C ASN A 192 17.11 3.32 3.57
N LYS A 193 17.86 4.34 3.16
CA LYS A 193 17.72 5.00 1.84
C LYS A 193 17.82 4.07 0.62
N THR A 194 18.46 2.91 0.75
CA THR A 194 18.64 1.95 -0.36
C THR A 194 17.68 0.77 -0.30
N LYS A 195 16.99 0.56 0.83
CA LYS A 195 16.11 -0.59 1.02
C LYS A 195 14.81 -0.38 0.24
N LEU A 196 14.42 -1.40 -0.52
CA LEU A 196 13.21 -1.35 -1.32
C LEU A 196 11.99 -1.72 -0.47
N HIS A 197 10.87 -1.07 -0.76
CA HIS A 197 9.54 -1.45 -0.31
C HIS A 197 8.71 -1.90 -1.50
N GLU A 198 7.95 -2.98 -1.34
CA GLU A 198 6.80 -3.22 -2.22
C GLU A 198 5.78 -2.09 -2.01
N ILE A 199 5.59 -1.23 -3.00
CA ILE A 199 4.77 -0.02 -2.81
C ILE A 199 3.26 -0.29 -2.92
N ARG A 200 2.87 -1.55 -3.11
CA ARG A 200 1.48 -2.02 -3.24
C ARG A 200 0.72 -1.14 -4.27
N SER A 201 -0.52 -0.76 -3.97
CA SER A 201 -1.36 0.04 -4.87
C SER A 201 -0.82 1.41 -5.27
N ALA A 202 0.25 1.93 -4.64
CA ALA A 202 0.93 3.12 -5.16
C ALA A 202 1.55 2.86 -6.55
N THR A 203 1.79 1.60 -6.92
CA THR A 203 2.21 1.18 -8.27
C THR A 203 1.24 1.66 -9.36
N LYS A 204 -0.05 1.77 -9.06
CA LYS A 204 -1.09 2.14 -10.05
C LYS A 204 -0.80 3.53 -10.66
N SER A 205 -0.27 4.47 -9.88
CA SER A 205 0.11 5.80 -10.37
C SER A 205 1.34 5.76 -11.28
N PHE A 206 2.25 4.79 -11.13
CA PHE A 206 3.32 4.54 -12.10
C PHE A 206 2.77 3.97 -13.40
N VAL A 207 1.80 3.05 -13.35
CA VAL A 207 1.13 2.53 -14.56
C VAL A 207 0.41 3.66 -15.31
N SER A 208 -0.23 4.59 -14.60
CA SER A 208 -0.83 5.80 -15.20
C SER A 208 0.21 6.66 -15.92
N ALA A 209 1.36 6.94 -15.29
CA ALA A 209 2.46 7.66 -15.92
C ALA A 209 2.95 6.97 -17.21
N LEU A 210 3.14 5.65 -17.17
CA LEU A 210 3.58 4.86 -18.33
C LEU A 210 2.54 4.83 -19.45
N THR A 211 1.25 4.84 -19.11
CA THR A 211 0.17 4.95 -20.10
C THR A 211 0.26 6.28 -20.84
N GLY A 212 0.45 7.38 -20.11
CA GLY A 212 0.65 8.70 -20.70
C GLY A 212 1.88 8.73 -21.62
N ILE A 213 3.00 8.17 -21.18
CA ILE A 213 4.21 8.07 -22.01
C ILE A 213 3.98 7.22 -23.27
N ALA A 214 3.24 6.12 -23.17
CA ALA A 214 2.91 5.28 -24.32
C ALA A 214 2.03 6.03 -25.33
N ILE A 215 1.12 6.89 -24.85
CA ILE A 215 0.30 7.77 -25.69
C ILE A 215 1.15 8.88 -26.32
N ASP A 216 1.93 9.60 -25.52
CA ASP A 216 2.80 10.69 -25.97
C ASP A 216 3.80 10.22 -27.05
N LYS A 217 4.23 8.95 -26.98
CA LYS A 217 5.14 8.32 -27.96
C LYS A 217 4.41 7.66 -29.15
N GLY A 218 3.08 7.68 -29.17
CA GLY A 218 2.26 7.12 -30.25
C GLY A 218 2.16 5.60 -30.29
N PHE A 219 2.55 4.89 -29.23
CA PHE A 219 2.32 3.43 -29.11
C PHE A 219 0.84 3.11 -28.88
N ILE A 220 0.15 3.98 -28.14
CA ILE A 220 -1.30 3.99 -27.93
C ILE A 220 -1.81 5.26 -28.59
N LYS A 221 -2.83 5.19 -29.45
CA LYS A 221 -3.26 6.37 -30.21
C LYS A 221 -4.03 7.35 -29.34
N SER A 222 -4.82 6.83 -28.41
CA SER A 222 -5.65 7.64 -27.51
C SER A 222 -6.14 6.83 -26.32
N LYS A 223 -6.40 7.50 -25.19
CA LYS A 223 -7.13 6.94 -24.04
C LYS A 223 -8.56 6.50 -24.38
N ASN A 224 -9.10 6.91 -25.53
CA ASN A 224 -10.42 6.52 -26.02
C ASN A 224 -10.43 5.19 -26.80
N GLU A 225 -9.26 4.59 -27.06
CA GLU A 225 -9.23 3.26 -27.70
C GLU A 225 -9.85 2.20 -26.79
N THR A 226 -10.57 1.26 -27.40
CA THR A 226 -11.27 0.22 -26.67
C THR A 226 -10.29 -0.84 -26.17
N VAL A 227 -10.50 -1.29 -24.93
CA VAL A 227 -9.64 -2.28 -24.26
C VAL A 227 -9.53 -3.55 -25.09
N LEU A 228 -10.65 -4.08 -25.59
CA LEU A 228 -10.67 -5.35 -26.33
C LEU A 228 -9.90 -5.29 -27.65
N SER A 229 -9.70 -4.12 -28.25
CA SER A 229 -8.92 -3.98 -29.49
C SER A 229 -7.46 -4.41 -29.33
N TYR A 230 -6.95 -4.37 -28.09
CA TYR A 230 -5.59 -4.81 -27.77
C TYR A 230 -5.46 -6.32 -27.57
N PHE A 231 -6.55 -7.07 -27.47
CA PHE A 231 -6.55 -8.51 -27.15
C PHE A 231 -7.25 -9.37 -28.23
N PRO A 232 -6.86 -9.26 -29.53
CA PRO A 232 -7.55 -9.99 -30.62
C PRO A 232 -7.38 -11.52 -30.54
N ASP A 233 -6.40 -11.99 -29.78
CA ASP A 233 -6.05 -13.39 -29.51
C ASP A 233 -6.79 -13.98 -28.29
N TYR A 234 -7.52 -13.16 -27.53
CA TYR A 234 -8.30 -13.60 -26.37
C TYR A 234 -9.75 -13.94 -26.78
N THR A 235 -10.33 -14.93 -26.10
CA THR A 235 -11.78 -15.20 -26.16
C THR A 235 -12.45 -14.60 -24.94
N PHE A 236 -13.58 -13.90 -25.10
CA PHE A 236 -14.24 -13.17 -24.01
C PHE A 236 -15.57 -13.81 -23.59
N LYS A 237 -15.76 -14.04 -22.29
CA LYS A 237 -17.08 -14.30 -21.70
C LYS A 237 -17.82 -12.99 -21.41
N ASN A 238 -19.14 -13.08 -21.23
CA ASN A 238 -20.00 -11.94 -20.89
C ASN A 238 -19.83 -10.75 -21.86
N LEU A 239 -19.70 -11.03 -23.16
CA LEU A 239 -19.40 -10.05 -24.19
C LEU A 239 -20.65 -9.25 -24.62
N THR A 240 -21.03 -8.28 -23.79
CA THR A 240 -22.14 -7.35 -24.07
C THR A 240 -21.72 -6.20 -24.99
N SER A 241 -22.69 -5.40 -25.47
CA SER A 241 -22.42 -4.14 -26.19
C SER A 241 -21.55 -3.19 -25.37
N ASP A 242 -21.80 -3.13 -24.07
CA ASP A 242 -21.11 -2.24 -23.13
C ASP A 242 -19.67 -2.69 -22.91
N LYS A 243 -19.43 -3.99 -22.76
CA LYS A 243 -18.06 -4.53 -22.63
C LYS A 243 -17.18 -4.17 -23.83
N ARG A 244 -17.75 -4.15 -25.04
CA ARG A 244 -17.03 -3.75 -26.27
C ARG A 244 -16.64 -2.26 -26.29
N GLN A 245 -17.27 -1.44 -25.47
CA GLN A 245 -17.06 0.02 -25.42
C GLN A 245 -16.13 0.46 -24.30
N ILE A 246 -15.68 -0.44 -23.41
CA ILE A 246 -14.72 -0.09 -22.34
C ILE A 246 -13.45 0.49 -22.99
N THR A 247 -13.09 1.70 -22.60
CA THR A 247 -11.87 2.39 -23.08
C THR A 247 -10.72 2.31 -22.08
N ILE A 248 -9.52 2.67 -22.54
CA ILE A 248 -8.36 2.87 -21.66
C ILE A 248 -8.65 3.90 -20.56
N GLU A 249 -9.35 4.99 -20.89
CA GLU A 249 -9.77 6.00 -19.91
C GLU A 249 -10.66 5.39 -18.82
N ASN A 250 -11.59 4.50 -19.18
CA ASN A 250 -12.42 3.83 -18.19
C ASN A 250 -11.61 2.96 -17.21
N LEU A 251 -10.50 2.35 -17.65
CA LEU A 251 -9.59 1.64 -16.75
C LEU A 251 -8.83 2.61 -15.82
N LEU A 252 -8.35 3.73 -16.36
CA LEU A 252 -7.60 4.76 -15.61
C LEU A 252 -8.46 5.40 -14.51
N THR A 253 -9.75 5.62 -14.76
CA THR A 253 -10.67 6.29 -13.84
C THR A 253 -11.46 5.33 -12.95
N ASN A 254 -11.18 4.02 -13.03
CA ASN A 254 -11.94 2.97 -12.34
C ASN A 254 -13.44 2.94 -12.68
N GLN A 255 -13.80 3.26 -13.92
CA GLN A 255 -15.17 3.29 -14.42
C GLN A 255 -15.39 2.27 -15.54
N SER A 256 -14.76 1.09 -15.46
CA SER A 256 -14.89 0.03 -16.46
C SER A 256 -16.28 -0.61 -16.50
N GLY A 257 -17.06 -0.50 -15.42
CA GLY A 257 -18.39 -1.13 -15.29
C GLY A 257 -18.34 -2.64 -14.97
N LEU A 258 -17.15 -3.23 -14.87
CA LEU A 258 -16.94 -4.64 -14.52
C LEU A 258 -17.29 -4.88 -13.04
N ASP A 259 -17.81 -6.07 -12.74
CA ASP A 259 -18.02 -6.53 -11.36
C ASP A 259 -16.68 -6.86 -10.69
N CYS A 260 -15.98 -5.84 -10.21
CA CYS A 260 -14.68 -5.98 -9.53
C CYS A 260 -14.42 -4.96 -8.43
N ASP A 261 -15.45 -4.35 -7.84
CA ASP A 261 -15.27 -3.45 -6.70
C ASP A 261 -14.78 -4.23 -5.48
N VAL A 262 -13.52 -4.01 -5.07
CA VAL A 262 -12.92 -4.70 -3.92
C VAL A 262 -13.61 -4.41 -2.59
N SER A 263 -14.41 -3.33 -2.52
CA SER A 263 -15.20 -3.03 -1.32
C SER A 263 -16.40 -3.96 -1.15
N ASN A 264 -16.80 -4.66 -2.23
CA ASN A 264 -17.84 -5.67 -2.21
C ASN A 264 -17.21 -7.09 -2.17
N PRO A 265 -17.20 -7.78 -1.02
CA PRO A 265 -16.62 -9.12 -0.92
C PRO A 265 -17.37 -10.18 -1.76
N LYS A 266 -18.59 -9.87 -2.24
CA LYS A 266 -19.36 -10.76 -3.13
C LYS A 266 -19.10 -10.49 -4.62
N SER A 267 -18.28 -9.49 -4.95
CA SER A 267 -17.93 -9.19 -6.34
C SER A 267 -17.26 -10.39 -6.99
N VAL A 268 -17.69 -10.77 -8.19
CA VAL A 268 -17.08 -11.88 -8.94
C VAL A 268 -15.60 -11.61 -9.18
N GLY A 269 -15.24 -10.35 -9.43
CA GLY A 269 -13.88 -9.89 -9.68
C GLY A 269 -13.09 -9.46 -8.44
N ASN A 270 -13.46 -9.94 -7.24
CA ASN A 270 -12.68 -9.65 -6.04
C ASN A 270 -11.22 -10.14 -6.16
N GLU A 271 -10.31 -9.49 -5.43
CA GLU A 271 -8.87 -9.75 -5.53
C GLU A 271 -8.48 -11.18 -5.13
N THR A 272 -9.18 -11.79 -4.18
CA THR A 272 -8.88 -13.15 -3.75
C THR A 272 -9.12 -14.13 -4.90
N THR A 273 -10.29 -14.09 -5.53
CA THR A 273 -10.60 -14.95 -6.68
C THR A 273 -9.63 -14.69 -7.84
N MET A 274 -9.30 -13.42 -8.12
CA MET A 274 -8.32 -13.08 -9.15
C MET A 274 -6.94 -13.69 -8.85
N ASN A 275 -6.44 -13.55 -7.62
CA ASN A 275 -5.13 -14.08 -7.22
C ASN A 275 -5.03 -15.61 -7.37
N TYR A 276 -6.15 -16.33 -7.23
CA TYR A 276 -6.23 -17.78 -7.44
C TYR A 276 -6.57 -18.20 -8.88
N SER A 277 -6.67 -17.25 -9.81
CA SER A 277 -6.90 -17.53 -11.23
C SER A 277 -5.59 -17.68 -12.00
N ASP A 278 -5.64 -18.46 -13.08
CA ASP A 278 -4.49 -18.75 -13.94
C ASP A 278 -4.14 -17.62 -14.92
N ASP A 279 -4.99 -16.63 -15.11
CA ASP A 279 -4.64 -15.49 -15.97
C ASP A 279 -5.48 -14.30 -15.50
N TRP A 280 -4.84 -13.35 -14.83
CA TRP A 280 -5.51 -12.17 -14.28
C TRP A 280 -6.05 -11.27 -15.39
N ILE A 281 -5.48 -11.33 -16.59
CA ILE A 281 -5.98 -10.63 -17.78
C ILE A 281 -7.24 -11.32 -18.27
N GLN A 282 -7.19 -12.63 -18.55
CA GLN A 282 -8.38 -13.39 -18.96
C GLN A 282 -9.50 -13.29 -17.93
N PHE A 283 -9.16 -13.43 -16.64
CA PHE A 283 -10.08 -13.28 -15.52
C PHE A 283 -10.79 -11.93 -15.57
N THR A 284 -10.04 -10.83 -15.68
CA THR A 284 -10.60 -9.47 -15.75
C THR A 284 -11.48 -9.29 -17.00
N LEU A 285 -11.00 -9.74 -18.17
CA LEU A 285 -11.73 -9.62 -19.44
C LEU A 285 -13.01 -10.47 -19.46
N ASP A 286 -13.10 -11.54 -18.68
CA ASP A 286 -14.28 -12.41 -18.55
C ASP A 286 -15.33 -11.89 -17.57
N LEU A 287 -15.01 -10.93 -16.70
CA LEU A 287 -15.93 -10.45 -15.65
C LEU A 287 -17.26 -9.94 -16.22
N PRO A 288 -18.40 -10.20 -15.54
CA PRO A 288 -19.67 -9.62 -15.95
C PRO A 288 -19.66 -8.08 -15.79
N MET A 289 -20.49 -7.42 -16.58
CA MET A 289 -20.78 -5.98 -16.42
C MET A 289 -21.87 -5.79 -15.37
N ILE A 290 -21.70 -4.85 -14.45
CA ILE A 290 -22.72 -4.43 -13.47
C ILE A 290 -23.05 -2.93 -13.57
N ASP A 291 -22.33 -2.21 -14.43
CA ASP A 291 -22.60 -0.83 -14.80
C ASP A 291 -22.10 -0.55 -16.23
N VAL A 292 -22.46 0.59 -16.80
CA VAL A 292 -21.96 1.03 -18.12
C VAL A 292 -20.53 1.59 -18.02
N PRO A 293 -19.71 1.52 -19.08
CA PRO A 293 -18.41 2.19 -19.12
C PRO A 293 -18.56 3.70 -18.90
N GLY A 294 -17.71 4.29 -18.07
CA GLY A 294 -17.83 5.69 -17.65
C GLY A 294 -18.87 5.94 -16.53
N GLY A 295 -19.55 4.89 -16.07
CA GLY A 295 -20.49 4.93 -14.94
C GLY A 295 -19.83 5.14 -13.58
N LYS A 296 -20.23 4.37 -12.57
CA LYS A 296 -19.71 4.50 -11.20
C LYS A 296 -18.24 4.12 -11.11
N GLY A 297 -17.51 4.84 -10.25
CA GLY A 297 -16.14 4.52 -9.89
C GLY A 297 -16.09 3.33 -8.92
N MET A 298 -15.53 2.20 -9.37
CA MET A 298 -15.38 0.96 -8.61
C MET A 298 -13.89 0.61 -8.49
N TYR A 299 -13.38 0.51 -7.27
CA TYR A 299 -11.95 0.23 -7.08
C TYR A 299 -11.65 -1.20 -7.48
N CYS A 300 -10.95 -1.37 -8.61
CA CYS A 300 -10.76 -2.67 -9.25
C CYS A 300 -9.30 -2.89 -9.58
N SER A 301 -8.68 -3.95 -9.04
CA SER A 301 -7.26 -4.23 -9.30
C SER A 301 -6.98 -4.79 -10.69
N GLY A 302 -7.97 -5.43 -11.32
CA GLY A 302 -7.89 -5.88 -12.70
C GLY A 302 -7.71 -4.74 -13.71
N ASN A 303 -8.28 -3.55 -13.44
CA ASN A 303 -8.19 -2.39 -14.34
C ASN A 303 -6.72 -1.97 -14.63
N PRO A 304 -5.89 -1.59 -13.64
CA PRO A 304 -4.50 -1.21 -13.89
C PRO A 304 -3.59 -2.37 -14.31
N ILE A 305 -3.92 -3.61 -13.94
CA ILE A 305 -3.18 -4.79 -14.43
C ILE A 305 -3.43 -4.98 -15.94
N THR A 306 -4.69 -4.90 -16.36
CA THR A 306 -5.06 -4.94 -17.79
C THR A 306 -4.40 -3.80 -18.56
N LEU A 307 -4.36 -2.59 -17.97
CA LEU A 307 -3.69 -1.44 -18.56
C LEU A 307 -2.18 -1.66 -18.73
N GLY A 308 -1.51 -2.24 -17.73
CA GLY A 308 -0.11 -2.64 -17.85
C GLY A 308 0.10 -3.61 -19.02
N LYS A 309 -0.80 -4.58 -19.21
CA LYS A 309 -0.74 -5.50 -20.36
C LYS A 309 -1.00 -4.83 -21.70
N ILE A 310 -1.90 -3.86 -21.77
CA ILE A 310 -2.13 -3.03 -22.96
C ILE A 310 -0.81 -2.34 -23.37
N ILE A 311 -0.09 -1.74 -22.41
CA ILE A 311 1.23 -1.13 -22.69
C ILE A 311 2.19 -2.17 -23.25
N GLU A 312 2.28 -3.38 -22.66
CA GLU A 312 3.18 -4.42 -23.18
C GLU A 312 2.87 -4.78 -24.63
N ARG A 313 1.58 -4.91 -24.96
CA ARG A 313 1.13 -5.30 -26.29
C ARG A 313 1.33 -4.19 -27.32
N ALA A 314 1.03 -2.95 -26.94
CA ALA A 314 1.23 -1.77 -27.78
C ALA A 314 2.71 -1.52 -28.10
N THR A 315 3.57 -1.67 -27.09
CA THR A 315 5.01 -1.39 -27.20
C THR A 315 5.83 -2.60 -27.64
N LYS A 316 5.25 -3.81 -27.56
CA LYS A 316 5.94 -5.10 -27.72
C LYS A 316 7.11 -5.27 -26.74
N MET A 317 6.99 -4.70 -25.55
CA MET A 317 8.03 -4.67 -24.52
C MET A 317 7.45 -5.04 -23.16
N PRO A 318 8.16 -5.82 -22.32
CA PRO A 318 7.73 -6.04 -20.95
C PRO A 318 7.55 -4.72 -20.18
N LEU A 319 6.50 -4.60 -19.37
CA LEU A 319 6.18 -3.35 -18.67
C LEU A 319 7.36 -2.82 -17.82
N PRO A 320 8.11 -3.66 -17.07
CA PRO A 320 9.27 -3.21 -16.32
C PRO A 320 10.39 -2.64 -17.20
N GLU A 321 10.58 -3.19 -18.40
CA GLU A 321 11.59 -2.70 -19.35
C GLU A 321 11.13 -1.39 -20.00
N PHE A 322 9.85 -1.26 -20.34
CA PHE A 322 9.29 0.00 -20.82
C PHE A 322 9.44 1.10 -19.76
N ALA A 323 9.13 0.80 -18.50
CA ALA A 323 9.33 1.70 -17.38
C ALA A 323 10.79 2.10 -17.19
N LYS A 324 11.70 1.12 -17.24
CA LYS A 324 13.15 1.32 -17.17
C LYS A 324 13.63 2.33 -18.21
N GLN A 325 13.22 2.14 -19.46
CA GLN A 325 13.72 2.94 -20.58
C GLN A 325 13.13 4.34 -20.65
N THR A 326 11.85 4.49 -20.26
CA THR A 326 11.09 5.71 -20.57
C THR A 326 10.77 6.59 -19.37
N LEU A 327 10.78 6.05 -18.15
CA LEU A 327 10.49 6.80 -16.93
C LEU A 327 11.68 6.74 -15.95
N PHE A 328 12.09 5.52 -15.57
CA PHE A 328 13.08 5.32 -14.52
C PHE A 328 14.47 5.82 -14.91
N LYS A 329 14.88 5.65 -16.17
CA LYS A 329 16.14 6.21 -16.67
C LYS A 329 16.21 7.73 -16.48
N ASP A 330 15.15 8.45 -16.82
CA ASP A 330 15.14 9.91 -16.71
C ASP A 330 15.09 10.37 -15.24
N LEU A 331 14.35 9.65 -14.40
CA LEU A 331 14.30 9.88 -12.95
C LEU A 331 15.51 9.32 -12.18
N ASP A 332 16.50 8.77 -12.86
CA ASP A 332 17.67 8.12 -12.25
C ASP A 332 17.30 7.04 -11.20
N ILE A 333 16.24 6.27 -11.47
CA ILE A 333 15.80 5.13 -10.68
C ILE A 333 16.55 3.89 -11.18
N LYS A 334 17.61 3.52 -10.47
CA LYS A 334 18.54 2.44 -10.88
C LYS A 334 18.26 1.10 -10.20
N ASN A 335 17.81 1.14 -8.95
CA ASN A 335 17.57 -0.06 -8.14
C ASN A 335 16.08 -0.23 -7.88
N PHE A 336 15.45 -1.14 -8.62
CA PHE A 336 14.04 -1.49 -8.45
C PHE A 336 13.85 -2.99 -8.70
N LYS A 337 12.75 -3.54 -8.18
CA LYS A 337 12.26 -4.87 -8.60
C LYS A 337 10.83 -4.72 -9.09
N TRP A 338 10.51 -5.27 -10.25
CA TRP A 338 9.14 -5.29 -10.73
C TRP A 338 8.92 -6.56 -11.54
N ASN A 339 8.28 -7.55 -10.92
CA ASN A 339 7.86 -8.75 -11.64
C ASN A 339 6.42 -8.54 -12.11
N PHE A 340 6.26 -7.84 -13.24
CA PHE A 340 4.95 -7.67 -13.85
C PHE A 340 4.65 -8.87 -14.75
N LYS A 341 3.97 -9.86 -14.18
CA LYS A 341 3.51 -11.06 -14.88
C LYS A 341 2.08 -11.33 -14.38
N PRO A 342 1.07 -11.06 -15.21
CA PRO A 342 -0.32 -11.24 -14.80
C PRO A 342 -0.89 -12.64 -15.13
N ASP A 343 -0.05 -13.62 -15.50
CA ASP A 343 -0.44 -15.00 -15.83
C ASP A 343 -0.02 -16.03 -14.74
N ALA A 344 -0.62 -17.24 -14.76
CA ALA A 344 -0.59 -18.27 -13.70
C ALA A 344 0.81 -18.65 -13.26
N SER A 345 1.77 -18.58 -14.20
CA SER A 345 3.17 -18.92 -13.96
C SER A 345 3.83 -18.04 -12.88
N SER A 346 3.10 -17.05 -12.37
CA SER A 346 3.59 -15.99 -11.50
C SER A 346 2.62 -15.56 -10.39
N ALA A 347 1.59 -16.36 -10.08
CA ALA A 347 0.54 -16.07 -9.07
C ALA A 347 1.07 -15.74 -7.65
N GLU A 348 2.35 -15.99 -7.36
CA GLU A 348 3.02 -15.65 -6.10
C GLU A 348 3.75 -14.30 -6.11
N THR A 349 3.90 -13.68 -7.28
CA THR A 349 4.48 -12.35 -7.42
C THR A 349 3.40 -11.35 -7.74
N PHE A 350 3.10 -10.51 -6.77
CA PHE A 350 2.25 -9.36 -7.00
C PHE A 350 2.86 -8.47 -8.09
N CYS A 351 2.04 -7.99 -9.03
CA CYS A 351 2.44 -7.11 -10.15
C CYS A 351 2.88 -5.69 -9.70
N GLN A 352 3.34 -5.54 -8.45
CA GLN A 352 3.71 -4.27 -7.84
C GLN A 352 5.22 -4.01 -7.91
N VAL A 353 5.56 -2.74 -8.04
CA VAL A 353 6.95 -2.29 -8.10
C VAL A 353 7.52 -2.16 -6.69
N TYR A 354 8.79 -2.50 -6.56
CA TYR A 354 9.60 -2.31 -5.38
C TYR A 354 10.53 -1.12 -5.60
N LEU A 355 10.39 -0.08 -4.78
CA LEU A 355 11.18 1.15 -4.84
C LEU A 355 11.65 1.55 -3.44
N ASN A 356 12.75 2.29 -3.36
CA ASN A 356 13.09 3.01 -2.13
C ASN A 356 12.28 4.32 -2.02
N SER A 357 12.27 4.92 -0.84
CA SER A 357 11.47 6.10 -0.54
C SER A 357 11.88 7.34 -1.34
N ARG A 358 13.16 7.48 -1.71
CA ARG A 358 13.60 8.59 -2.56
C ARG A 358 13.05 8.46 -3.97
N ASP A 359 13.12 7.27 -4.56
CA ASP A 359 12.58 7.00 -5.91
C ASP A 359 11.05 7.17 -5.97
N MET A 360 10.34 6.82 -4.89
CA MET A 360 8.93 7.19 -4.73
C MET A 360 8.72 8.72 -4.77
N ALA A 361 9.57 9.47 -4.08
CA ALA A 361 9.49 10.94 -4.04
C ALA A 361 9.74 11.58 -5.41
N LYS A 362 10.56 10.95 -6.27
CA LYS A 362 10.81 11.43 -7.64
C LYS A 362 9.56 11.41 -8.52
N LEU A 363 8.67 10.42 -8.35
CA LEU A 363 7.37 10.44 -9.03
C LEU A 363 6.53 11.64 -8.57
N GLY A 364 6.48 11.90 -7.26
CA GLY A 364 5.80 13.08 -6.71
C GLY A 364 6.35 14.38 -7.28
N MET A 365 7.67 14.51 -7.35
CA MET A 365 8.37 15.66 -7.93
C MET A 365 8.07 15.83 -9.42
N LEU A 366 8.05 14.74 -10.18
CA LEU A 366 7.72 14.77 -11.60
C LEU A 366 6.32 15.34 -11.83
N TYR A 367 5.33 14.89 -11.06
CA TYR A 367 3.95 15.37 -11.16
C TYR A 367 3.80 16.81 -10.64
N LEU A 368 4.42 17.17 -9.52
CA LEU A 368 4.44 18.54 -9.00
C LEU A 368 5.04 19.52 -10.02
N ASN A 369 6.07 19.09 -10.74
CA ASN A 369 6.72 19.83 -11.82
C ASN A 369 6.08 19.62 -13.20
N LYS A 370 4.80 19.21 -13.24
CA LYS A 370 4.03 19.12 -14.49
C LYS A 370 4.69 18.27 -15.57
N GLY A 371 5.32 17.17 -15.15
CA GLY A 371 5.98 16.18 -16.02
C GLY A 371 7.41 16.53 -16.40
N VAL A 372 7.99 17.59 -15.82
CA VAL A 372 9.38 17.99 -16.07
C VAL A 372 10.31 17.45 -14.99
N TRP A 373 11.41 16.84 -15.43
CA TRP A 373 12.52 16.41 -14.56
C TRP A 373 13.85 16.88 -15.15
N ASN A 374 14.66 17.59 -14.37
CA ASN A 374 15.96 18.14 -14.80
C ASN A 374 15.90 18.88 -16.16
N GLY A 375 14.84 19.67 -16.38
CA GLY A 375 14.62 20.44 -17.61
C GLY A 375 14.10 19.63 -18.80
N LYS A 376 13.93 18.31 -18.67
CA LYS A 376 13.36 17.43 -19.69
C LYS A 376 11.88 17.14 -19.40
N GLN A 377 11.02 17.27 -20.41
CA GLN A 377 9.63 16.77 -20.33
C GLN A 377 9.65 15.24 -20.46
N VAL A 378 9.33 14.54 -19.37
CA VAL A 378 9.29 13.06 -19.32
C VAL A 378 7.89 12.54 -19.61
N ILE A 379 6.86 13.21 -19.07
CA ILE A 379 5.43 12.95 -19.30
C ILE A 379 4.81 14.26 -19.76
N SER A 380 3.90 14.30 -20.72
CA SER A 380 3.29 15.57 -21.14
C SER A 380 2.58 16.30 -19.98
N LYS A 381 2.63 17.64 -20.02
CA LYS A 381 1.96 18.51 -19.05
C LYS A 381 0.45 18.23 -19.00
N ASP A 382 -0.16 17.98 -20.16
CA ASP A 382 -1.59 17.72 -20.28
C ASP A 382 -1.95 16.40 -19.59
N TRP A 383 -1.16 15.33 -19.79
CA TRP A 383 -1.38 14.07 -19.09
C TRP A 383 -1.27 14.20 -17.57
N VAL A 384 -0.31 14.97 -17.08
CA VAL A 384 -0.18 15.25 -15.64
C VAL A 384 -1.40 16.00 -15.11
N GLN A 385 -1.85 17.04 -15.82
CA GLN A 385 -3.04 17.81 -15.43
C GLN A 385 -4.30 16.93 -15.38
N GLU A 386 -4.53 16.13 -16.43
CA GLU A 386 -5.67 15.22 -16.49
C GLU A 386 -5.61 14.16 -15.40
N SER A 387 -4.41 13.64 -15.12
CA SER A 387 -4.21 12.63 -14.07
C SER A 387 -4.61 13.09 -12.68
N LEU A 388 -4.45 14.39 -12.40
CA LEU A 388 -4.73 15.01 -11.10
C LEU A 388 -6.09 15.71 -11.04
N THR A 389 -6.88 15.61 -12.12
CA THR A 389 -8.25 16.15 -12.22
C THR A 389 -9.27 15.07 -11.86
N LYS A 390 -10.41 15.49 -11.29
CA LYS A 390 -11.50 14.57 -10.92
C LYS A 390 -12.20 14.03 -12.17
N HIS A 391 -12.21 12.71 -12.30
CA HIS A 391 -12.98 11.98 -13.32
C HIS A 391 -14.08 11.11 -12.69
N SER A 392 -13.83 10.55 -11.51
CA SER A 392 -14.78 9.70 -10.81
C SER A 392 -14.76 9.89 -9.29
N VAL A 393 -15.59 9.13 -8.58
CA VAL A 393 -15.57 9.00 -7.12
C VAL A 393 -15.47 7.53 -6.80
N VAL A 394 -14.42 7.15 -6.06
CA VAL A 394 -14.13 5.76 -5.68
C VAL A 394 -14.04 5.72 -4.16
N GLN A 395 -14.83 4.84 -3.52
CA GLN A 395 -14.89 4.74 -2.05
C GLN A 395 -15.13 6.09 -1.35
N GLY A 396 -15.97 6.94 -1.94
CA GLY A 396 -16.27 8.28 -1.42
C GLY A 396 -15.17 9.33 -1.61
N VAL A 397 -14.08 9.00 -2.31
CA VAL A 397 -12.96 9.89 -2.58
C VAL A 397 -12.91 10.24 -4.07
N ASN A 398 -12.70 11.51 -4.41
CA ASN A 398 -12.49 11.93 -5.79
C ASN A 398 -11.28 11.20 -6.39
N TYR A 399 -11.36 10.79 -7.65
CA TYR A 399 -10.34 9.97 -8.30
C TYR A 399 -9.98 10.52 -9.68
N GLY A 400 -8.68 10.53 -9.98
CA GLY A 400 -8.14 10.90 -11.28
C GLY A 400 -7.68 9.68 -12.09
N TYR A 401 -6.61 9.81 -12.88
CA TYR A 401 -6.02 8.67 -13.59
C TYR A 401 -5.12 7.86 -12.66
N LEU A 402 -5.74 6.95 -11.92
CA LEU A 402 -5.09 6.12 -10.90
C LEU A 402 -4.40 6.94 -9.79
N TRP A 403 -4.95 8.12 -9.49
CA TRP A 403 -4.55 9.02 -8.41
C TRP A 403 -5.73 9.30 -7.49
N TRP A 404 -5.51 9.22 -6.18
CA TRP A 404 -6.50 9.63 -5.19
C TRP A 404 -6.45 11.15 -5.03
N LEU A 405 -7.60 11.81 -5.14
CA LEU A 405 -7.72 13.26 -4.94
C LEU A 405 -8.33 13.46 -3.55
N LYS A 406 -7.46 13.50 -2.55
CA LYS A 406 -7.81 13.53 -1.13
C LYS A 406 -7.72 14.96 -0.61
N TYR A 407 -8.26 15.16 0.58
CA TYR A 407 -7.90 16.31 1.40
C TYR A 407 -7.70 15.87 2.84
N LEU A 408 -6.93 16.63 3.60
CA LEU A 408 -6.77 16.49 5.03
C LEU A 408 -7.17 17.80 5.71
N ASN A 409 -7.86 17.73 6.84
CA ASN A 409 -8.29 18.91 7.59
C ASN A 409 -7.35 19.14 8.78
N VAL A 410 -6.75 20.32 8.91
CA VAL A 410 -5.88 20.67 10.04
C VAL A 410 -6.42 21.97 10.65
N ASP A 411 -6.87 21.90 11.90
CA ASP A 411 -7.41 23.05 12.64
C ASP A 411 -8.48 23.85 11.85
N GLY A 412 -9.37 23.13 11.17
CA GLY A 412 -10.44 23.72 10.34
C GLY A 412 -9.99 24.18 8.94
N VAL A 413 -8.70 24.08 8.61
CA VAL A 413 -8.17 24.37 7.26
C VAL A 413 -8.12 23.08 6.44
N ARG A 414 -8.71 23.12 5.24
CA ARG A 414 -8.64 22.02 4.27
C ARG A 414 -7.36 22.13 3.44
N TYR A 415 -6.62 21.03 3.35
CA TYR A 415 -5.47 20.88 2.48
C TYR A 415 -5.80 19.84 1.41
N ASP A 416 -5.89 20.27 0.16
CA ASP A 416 -6.12 19.36 -0.96
C ASP A 416 -4.78 18.71 -1.37
N GLY A 417 -4.80 17.38 -1.50
CA GLY A 417 -3.62 16.58 -1.79
C GLY A 417 -3.90 15.50 -2.82
N LYS A 418 -2.92 15.24 -3.69
CA LYS A 418 -2.97 14.14 -4.67
C LYS A 418 -2.13 12.99 -4.17
N ALA A 419 -2.69 11.79 -4.07
CA ALA A 419 -2.02 10.67 -3.43
C ALA A 419 -1.91 9.43 -4.33
N ALA A 420 -0.69 8.90 -4.43
CA ALA A 420 -0.46 7.50 -4.72
C ALA A 420 -0.41 6.77 -3.37
N GLN A 421 -1.32 5.82 -3.13
CA GLN A 421 -1.39 5.12 -1.84
C GLN A 421 -1.46 3.60 -2.00
N GLY A 422 -0.70 2.91 -1.17
CA GLY A 422 -0.61 1.45 -1.08
C GLY A 422 -0.88 0.94 0.32
N ASN A 423 -1.43 -0.27 0.40
CA ASN A 423 -1.62 -1.02 1.65
C ASN A 423 -0.29 -1.09 2.44
N GLY A 424 -0.34 -1.03 3.77
CA GLY A 424 0.85 -0.97 4.62
C GLY A 424 1.30 0.45 5.00
N GLY A 425 0.83 1.47 4.29
CA GLY A 425 1.18 2.87 4.55
C GLY A 425 2.15 3.48 3.54
N GLN A 426 2.26 2.91 2.33
CA GLN A 426 3.08 3.44 1.24
C GLN A 426 2.35 4.63 0.63
N LYS A 427 2.80 5.85 0.87
CA LYS A 427 2.11 7.06 0.43
C LYS A 427 3.09 8.02 -0.22
N ILE A 428 2.69 8.55 -1.36
CA ILE A 428 3.25 9.75 -1.98
C ILE A 428 2.10 10.74 -2.02
N TYR A 429 2.22 11.85 -1.31
CA TYR A 429 1.28 12.97 -1.40
C TYR A 429 1.95 14.15 -2.10
N ILE A 430 1.19 14.79 -2.98
CA ILE A 430 1.55 16.05 -3.64
C ILE A 430 0.61 17.13 -3.11
N TRP A 431 1.19 18.16 -2.51
CA TRP A 431 0.52 19.32 -1.96
C TRP A 431 0.88 20.53 -2.85
N GLU A 432 0.13 20.71 -3.94
CA GLU A 432 0.46 21.69 -4.99
C GLU A 432 0.54 23.12 -4.43
N ASP A 433 -0.45 23.51 -3.61
CA ASP A 433 -0.52 24.85 -2.99
C ASP A 433 0.62 25.11 -1.99
N GLN A 434 1.20 24.05 -1.43
CA GLN A 434 2.33 24.14 -0.50
C GLN A 434 3.68 23.96 -1.20
N ASN A 435 3.68 23.65 -2.50
CA ASN A 435 4.86 23.23 -3.26
C ASN A 435 5.67 22.16 -2.50
N MET A 436 4.95 21.16 -2.00
CA MET A 436 5.46 20.16 -1.05
C MET A 436 5.05 18.75 -1.45
N ILE A 437 5.95 17.80 -1.24
CA ILE A 437 5.67 16.36 -1.35
C ILE A 437 5.98 15.70 -0.02
N THR A 438 5.12 14.78 0.40
CA THR A 438 5.37 13.93 1.55
C THR A 438 5.39 12.47 1.12
N VAL A 439 6.44 11.75 1.50
CA VAL A 439 6.53 10.30 1.29
C VAL A 439 6.64 9.62 2.64
N ILE A 440 5.72 8.69 2.90
CA ILE A 440 5.77 7.82 4.07
C ILE A 440 5.70 6.38 3.57
N THR A 441 6.54 5.51 4.11
CA THR A 441 6.45 4.06 3.91
C THR A 441 6.20 3.38 5.25
N GLY A 442 5.62 2.18 5.22
CA GLY A 442 5.28 1.48 6.46
C GLY A 442 5.01 -0.01 6.29
N GLY A 443 4.70 -0.68 7.39
CA GLY A 443 4.45 -2.13 7.46
C GLY A 443 3.07 -2.47 8.04
N ASN A 444 2.14 -1.52 8.03
CA ASN A 444 0.81 -1.62 8.64
C ASN A 444 -0.20 -2.33 7.71
N TYR A 445 0.16 -3.51 7.20
CA TYR A 445 -0.61 -4.20 6.16
C TYR A 445 -1.94 -4.72 6.70
N ASN A 446 -3.04 -4.43 5.99
CA ASN A 446 -4.41 -4.76 6.40
C ASN A 446 -4.80 -4.20 7.78
N SER A 447 -4.16 -3.11 8.20
CA SER A 447 -4.47 -2.36 9.40
C SER A 447 -4.45 -0.86 9.12
N GLN A 448 -4.97 -0.07 10.05
CA GLN A 448 -4.87 1.39 9.92
C GLN A 448 -3.41 1.82 9.99
N SER A 449 -2.95 2.50 8.95
CA SER A 449 -1.62 3.12 8.90
C SER A 449 -1.65 4.52 9.53
N PRO A 450 -0.63 4.91 10.31
CA PRO A 450 -0.54 6.23 10.92
C PRO A 450 -0.14 7.34 9.93
N SER A 451 0.14 7.03 8.64
CA SER A 451 0.73 8.00 7.72
C SER A 451 -0.13 9.26 7.51
N ASP A 452 -1.47 9.14 7.42
CA ASP A 452 -2.33 10.33 7.25
C ASP A 452 -2.40 11.15 8.54
N GLU A 453 -2.42 10.49 9.70
CA GLU A 453 -2.38 11.16 11.01
C GLU A 453 -1.07 11.94 11.19
N LEU A 454 0.07 11.33 10.85
CA LEU A 454 1.38 12.00 10.93
C LEU A 454 1.42 13.25 10.05
N ILE A 455 0.89 13.15 8.84
CA ILE A 455 0.81 14.28 7.92
C ILE A 455 -0.11 15.38 8.49
N GLN A 456 -1.30 15.01 8.96
CA GLN A 456 -2.31 15.93 9.46
C GLN A 456 -1.89 16.62 10.76
N LYS A 457 -1.25 15.89 11.68
CA LYS A 457 -0.91 16.38 13.02
C LYS A 457 0.41 17.11 13.08
N TYR A 458 1.35 16.78 12.19
CA TYR A 458 2.72 17.30 12.27
C TYR A 458 3.17 17.98 10.98
N ILE A 459 3.03 17.33 9.81
CA ILE A 459 3.69 17.82 8.60
C ILE A 459 2.96 19.03 8.00
N LEU A 460 1.66 18.93 7.74
CA LEU A 460 0.87 20.05 7.22
C LEU A 460 0.86 21.25 8.18
N PRO A 461 0.62 21.11 9.50
CA PRO A 461 0.72 22.24 10.41
C PRO A 461 2.13 22.84 10.50
N SER A 462 3.19 22.08 10.16
CA SER A 462 4.55 22.65 10.11
C SER A 462 4.72 23.69 9.01
N PHE A 463 3.93 23.63 7.93
CA PHE A 463 3.90 24.66 6.89
C PHE A 463 3.27 25.97 7.39
N ASN A 464 2.43 25.92 8.43
CA ASN A 464 1.39 26.91 8.67
C ASN A 464 1.71 27.96 9.76
N LYS A 465 2.97 28.17 10.12
CA LYS A 465 3.36 29.04 11.24
C LYS A 465 4.05 30.36 10.89
N LYS A 466 4.15 30.75 9.61
CA LYS A 466 4.80 32.01 9.21
C LYS A 466 3.94 32.90 8.30
N SER A 467 2.69 33.15 8.69
CA SER A 467 1.87 34.24 8.12
C SER A 467 1.01 34.97 9.14
N LYS A 468 1.42 34.94 10.42
CA LYS A 468 0.89 35.82 11.47
C LYS A 468 2.06 36.50 12.19
N GLU A 469 2.80 37.32 11.44
CA GLU A 469 3.54 38.45 11.98
C GLU A 469 2.98 39.72 11.34
#